data_AF-A0A7S2ITT5-F1
#
_entry.id   AF-A0A7S2ITT5-F1
#
_cell.length_a   1.000
_cell.length_b   1.000
_cell.length_c   1.000
_cell.angle_alpha   90.00
_cell.angle_beta   90.00
_cell.angle_gamma   90.00
#
_symmetry.space_group_name_H-M   'P 1'
#
loop_
_entity.id
_entity.type
_entity.pdbx_description
1 polymer ?
#
loop_
_entity_poly.entity_id
_entity_poly.type
_entity_poly.pdbx_seq_one_letter_code
_entity_poly.pdbx_strand_id
1 'polypeptide(L)'
;AAVARHGERLRQRVAGVLCLQSPLGGMPIAGDFVGKRLRGRVLRTIRCVLGNEVDGLGAVTYESRREELEAFPYPVGAVPVVTFSSETVRKGSMLEPLATHTRRKYQGLASDGLVACPDAHLPFSASVHFNTEWDHGACAFREPSLKEREEEVNEALITLLVQEVPTMRPSVDTSLTPIYDFWNRARREHTFHHGNPWSGEQKKCISFYAFRCAVEGAEPVYSFWDKEYSVHTFHLGEPLEG
;
A
#
# COMPACT_ATOMS: atom_id res chain seq x y z
N ALA A 1 1.00 -0.09 -7.55
CA ALA A 1 0.44 0.86 -8.53
C ALA A 1 -0.82 1.58 -8.03
N ALA A 2 -1.92 0.88 -7.72
CA ALA A 2 -3.21 1.55 -7.40
C ALA A 2 -3.16 2.53 -6.22
N VAL A 3 -2.52 2.16 -5.10
CA VAL A 3 -2.37 3.05 -3.93
C VAL A 3 -1.55 4.31 -4.24
N ALA A 4 -0.55 4.19 -5.11
CA ALA A 4 0.26 5.33 -5.55
C ALA A 4 -0.56 6.28 -6.44
N ARG A 5 -1.29 5.73 -7.43
CA ARG A 5 -2.12 6.50 -8.38
C ARG A 5 -3.37 7.13 -7.77
N HIS A 6 -3.95 6.49 -6.75
CA HIS A 6 -5.23 6.88 -6.17
C HIS A 6 -5.15 7.06 -4.65
N GLY A 7 -4.03 7.64 -4.18
CA GLY A 7 -3.72 7.77 -2.77
C GLY A 7 -4.82 8.45 -1.94
N GLU A 8 -5.43 9.51 -2.46
CA GLU A 8 -6.53 10.23 -1.78
C GLU A 8 -7.71 9.32 -1.42
N ARG A 9 -8.04 8.36 -2.30
CA ARG A 9 -9.17 7.45 -2.10
C ARG A 9 -8.79 6.20 -1.32
N LEU A 10 -7.57 5.70 -1.51
CA LEU A 10 -7.17 4.36 -1.06
C LEU A 10 -6.38 4.35 0.26
N ARG A 11 -5.66 5.42 0.62
CA ARG A 11 -4.80 5.41 1.83
C ARG A 11 -5.57 5.13 3.12
N GLN A 12 -6.82 5.61 3.24
CA GLN A 12 -7.66 5.36 4.42
C GLN A 12 -8.36 3.99 4.39
N ARG A 13 -8.32 3.28 3.26
CA ARG A 13 -9.03 2.00 3.05
C ARG A 13 -8.09 0.80 2.93
N VAL A 14 -6.82 1.05 2.65
CA VAL A 14 -5.79 0.03 2.50
C VAL A 14 -4.96 -0.02 3.77
N ALA A 15 -4.99 -1.16 4.46
CA ALA A 15 -4.23 -1.37 5.69
C ALA A 15 -2.72 -1.54 5.45
N GLY A 16 -2.34 -2.08 4.29
CA GLY A 16 -0.96 -2.31 3.89
C GLY A 16 -0.89 -2.92 2.49
N VAL A 17 0.32 -3.04 1.94
CA VAL A 17 0.57 -3.61 0.61
C VAL A 17 1.62 -4.71 0.73
N LEU A 18 1.32 -5.90 0.23
CA LEU A 18 2.26 -7.00 0.06
C LEU A 18 2.63 -7.14 -1.42
N CYS A 19 3.91 -7.03 -1.73
CA CYS A 19 4.47 -7.20 -3.07
C CYS A 19 5.21 -8.53 -3.15
N LEU A 20 4.59 -9.55 -3.75
CA LEU A 20 5.21 -10.85 -4.00
C LEU A 20 5.91 -10.82 -5.34
N GLN A 21 7.25 -10.93 -5.35
CA GLN A 21 8.07 -11.06 -6.56
C GLN A 21 7.70 -10.04 -7.64
N SER A 22 7.28 -8.85 -7.20
CA SER A 22 6.65 -7.86 -8.07
C SER A 22 7.74 -7.09 -8.81
N PRO A 23 7.55 -6.74 -10.10
CA PRO A 23 8.56 -6.03 -10.88
C PRO A 23 8.60 -4.53 -10.53
N LEU A 24 8.96 -4.21 -9.28
CA LEU A 24 8.93 -2.85 -8.75
C LEU A 24 9.91 -1.94 -9.48
N GLY A 25 11.15 -2.40 -9.67
CA GLY A 25 12.17 -1.75 -10.50
C GLY A 25 12.02 -2.09 -11.99
N GLY A 26 11.44 -3.24 -12.31
CA GLY A 26 11.23 -3.73 -13.67
C GLY A 26 11.66 -5.18 -13.82
N MET A 27 11.57 -5.66 -15.05
CA MET A 27 11.96 -7.01 -15.45
C MET A 27 13.09 -6.92 -16.48
N PRO A 28 14.32 -7.35 -16.14
CA PRO A 28 15.42 -7.34 -17.10
C PRO A 28 15.09 -8.13 -18.37
N ILE A 29 14.40 -9.26 -18.21
CA ILE A 29 13.92 -10.12 -19.30
C ILE A 29 12.91 -9.40 -20.20
N ALA A 30 12.08 -8.51 -19.66
CA ALA A 30 11.11 -7.75 -20.46
C ALA A 30 11.81 -6.79 -21.42
N GLY A 31 12.80 -6.03 -20.93
CA GLY A 31 13.61 -5.15 -21.77
C GLY A 31 14.36 -5.91 -22.86
N ASP A 32 14.84 -7.11 -22.54
CA ASP A 32 15.48 -7.98 -23.51
C ASP A 32 14.51 -8.57 -24.54
N PHE A 33 13.29 -8.89 -24.15
CA PHE A 33 12.25 -9.37 -25.07
C PHE A 33 11.84 -8.27 -26.05
N VAL A 34 11.46 -7.10 -25.53
CA VAL A 34 11.05 -5.92 -26.32
C VAL A 34 12.18 -5.47 -27.24
N GLY A 35 13.41 -5.41 -26.73
CA GLY A 35 14.61 -5.09 -27.51
C GLY A 35 15.05 -6.18 -28.48
N LYS A 36 14.28 -7.28 -28.62
CA LYS A 36 14.60 -8.44 -29.46
C LYS A 36 16.02 -8.95 -29.21
N ARG A 37 16.44 -9.07 -27.95
CA ARG A 37 17.76 -9.57 -27.50
C ARG A 37 17.72 -11.02 -27.01
N LEU A 38 16.53 -11.58 -26.77
CA LEU A 38 16.36 -13.00 -26.41
C LEU A 38 16.48 -13.92 -27.62
N ARG A 39 17.16 -15.06 -27.46
CA ARG A 39 17.38 -16.06 -28.52
C ARG A 39 17.24 -17.49 -28.00
N GLY A 40 17.09 -18.43 -28.93
CA GLY A 40 17.14 -19.87 -28.65
C GLY A 40 16.21 -20.31 -27.53
N ARG A 41 16.76 -21.06 -26.56
CA ARG A 41 16.01 -21.62 -25.43
C ARG A 41 15.31 -20.55 -24.60
N VAL A 42 15.97 -19.42 -24.33
CA VAL A 42 15.43 -18.35 -23.46
C VAL A 42 14.17 -17.72 -24.09
N LEU A 43 14.21 -17.41 -25.39
CA LEU A 43 13.04 -16.87 -26.12
C LEU A 43 11.88 -17.87 -26.17
N ARG A 44 12.17 -19.17 -26.29
CA ARG A 44 11.13 -20.21 -26.25
C ARG A 44 10.51 -20.31 -24.86
N THR A 45 11.34 -20.31 -23.81
CA THR A 45 10.89 -20.40 -22.42
C THR A 45 9.97 -19.25 -22.05
N ILE A 46 10.36 -18.00 -22.31
CA ILE A 46 9.51 -16.84 -21.96
C ILE A 46 8.15 -16.89 -22.67
N ARG A 47 8.12 -17.27 -23.96
CA ARG A 47 6.85 -17.44 -24.70
C ARG A 47 6.01 -18.60 -24.17
N CYS A 48 6.65 -19.66 -23.70
CA CYS A 48 5.95 -20.80 -23.11
C CYS A 48 5.33 -20.45 -21.75
N VAL A 49 6.06 -19.71 -20.92
CA VAL A 49 5.64 -19.34 -19.56
C VAL A 49 4.55 -18.27 -19.59
N LEU A 50 4.74 -17.23 -20.40
CA LEU A 50 3.81 -16.09 -20.43
C LEU A 50 2.69 -16.26 -21.46
N GLY A 51 2.85 -17.14 -22.45
CA GLY A 51 1.84 -17.38 -23.48
C GLY A 51 1.46 -16.08 -24.19
N ASN A 52 0.18 -15.71 -24.09
CA ASN A 52 -0.36 -14.48 -24.68
C ASN A 52 -0.03 -13.21 -23.87
N GLU A 53 0.44 -13.35 -22.63
CA GLU A 53 0.80 -12.21 -21.76
C GLU A 53 2.14 -11.55 -22.15
N VAL A 54 2.85 -12.11 -23.14
CA VAL A 54 4.11 -11.51 -23.64
C VAL A 54 3.91 -10.10 -24.19
N ASP A 55 2.72 -9.74 -24.64
CA ASP A 55 2.39 -8.40 -25.12
C ASP A 55 2.40 -7.36 -23.97
N GLY A 56 2.15 -7.81 -22.74
CA GLY A 56 2.21 -6.99 -21.53
C GLY A 56 3.62 -6.65 -21.06
N LEU A 57 4.67 -7.31 -21.61
CA LEU A 57 6.05 -7.11 -21.18
C LEU A 57 6.55 -5.67 -21.37
N GLY A 58 5.96 -4.92 -22.31
CA GLY A 58 6.29 -3.50 -22.48
C GLY A 58 6.11 -2.68 -21.19
N ALA A 59 5.05 -2.95 -20.42
CA ALA A 59 4.70 -2.19 -19.22
C ALA A 59 5.64 -2.42 -18.01
N VAL A 60 6.45 -3.48 -18.06
CA VAL A 60 7.34 -3.91 -16.98
C VAL A 60 8.82 -3.83 -17.37
N THR A 61 9.13 -3.12 -18.46
CA THR A 61 10.52 -2.72 -18.77
C THR A 61 11.05 -1.72 -17.74
N TYR A 62 12.38 -1.62 -17.61
CA TYR A 62 13.00 -0.58 -16.76
C TYR A 62 12.59 0.84 -17.16
N GLU A 63 12.44 1.09 -18.46
CA GLU A 63 12.03 2.39 -18.98
C GLU A 63 10.63 2.76 -18.50
N SER A 64 9.64 1.89 -18.76
CA SER A 64 8.26 2.12 -18.33
C SER A 64 8.11 2.15 -16.81
N ARG A 65 8.88 1.34 -16.07
CA ARG A 65 8.85 1.36 -14.60
C ARG A 65 9.45 2.64 -14.03
N ARG A 66 10.51 3.19 -14.63
CA ARG A 66 11.08 4.47 -14.21
C ARG A 66 10.07 5.61 -14.41
N GLU A 67 9.45 5.70 -15.58
CA GLU A 67 8.41 6.70 -15.86
C GLU A 67 7.23 6.58 -14.88
N GLU A 68 6.77 5.36 -14.60
CA GLU A 68 5.69 5.11 -13.65
C GLU A 68 6.07 5.50 -12.22
N LEU A 69 7.32 5.27 -11.80
CA LEU A 69 7.80 5.64 -10.47
C LEU A 69 7.99 7.15 -10.31
N GLU A 70 8.40 7.85 -11.37
CA GLU A 70 8.51 9.31 -11.40
C GLU A 70 7.11 9.95 -11.30
N ALA A 71 6.14 9.42 -12.05
CA ALA A 71 4.76 9.92 -12.02
C ALA A 71 4.02 9.52 -10.74
N PHE A 72 4.24 8.30 -10.24
CA PHE A 72 3.52 7.71 -9.11
C PHE A 72 4.48 6.96 -8.17
N PRO A 73 5.21 7.68 -7.32
CA PRO A 73 6.11 7.08 -6.33
C PRO A 73 5.37 6.09 -5.44
N TYR A 74 6.04 5.00 -5.05
CA TYR A 74 5.44 4.04 -4.11
C TYR A 74 5.06 4.73 -2.78
N PRO A 75 3.97 4.31 -2.12
CA PRO A 75 3.43 4.96 -0.94
C PRO A 75 4.19 4.57 0.35
N VAL A 76 5.52 4.50 0.28
CA VAL A 76 6.37 4.15 1.42
C VAL A 76 6.20 5.20 2.51
N GLY A 77 5.90 4.76 3.74
CA GLY A 77 5.59 5.63 4.87
C GLY A 77 4.15 6.16 4.90
N ALA A 78 3.37 6.02 3.82
CA ALA A 78 1.95 6.33 3.82
C ALA A 78 1.07 5.11 4.16
N VAL A 79 1.53 3.91 3.80
CA VAL A 79 0.99 2.63 4.25
C VAL A 79 2.15 1.66 4.50
N PRO A 80 2.00 0.67 5.40
CA PRO A 80 2.92 -0.45 5.51
C PRO A 80 3.11 -1.14 4.16
N VAL A 81 4.35 -1.40 3.79
CA VAL A 81 4.69 -2.17 2.60
C VAL A 81 5.64 -3.29 2.98
N VAL A 82 5.28 -4.51 2.62
CA VAL A 82 6.16 -5.68 2.67
C VAL A 82 6.51 -6.07 1.24
N THR A 83 7.79 -6.28 0.96
CA THR A 83 8.27 -6.82 -0.32
C THR A 83 8.88 -8.20 -0.12
N PHE A 84 8.71 -9.08 -1.09
CA PHE A 84 9.23 -10.43 -1.07
C PHE A 84 9.97 -10.73 -2.37
N SER A 85 11.20 -11.22 -2.24
CA SER A 85 12.02 -11.71 -3.35
C SER A 85 12.61 -13.07 -3.05
N SER A 86 12.91 -13.82 -4.10
CA SER A 86 13.53 -15.13 -4.02
C SER A 86 14.33 -15.44 -5.29
N GLU A 87 15.05 -16.54 -5.27
CA GLU A 87 15.83 -17.02 -6.40
C GLU A 87 15.46 -18.46 -6.78
N THR A 88 15.55 -18.76 -8.07
CA THR A 88 15.55 -20.13 -8.58
C THR A 88 16.87 -20.52 -9.23
N VAL A 89 17.43 -21.65 -8.77
CA VAL A 89 18.55 -22.37 -9.39
C VAL A 89 18.18 -23.82 -9.69
N ARG A 90 16.97 -24.26 -9.31
CA ARG A 90 16.50 -25.63 -9.52
C ARG A 90 16.30 -25.90 -11.00
N LYS A 91 17.10 -26.81 -11.55
CA LYS A 91 17.01 -27.28 -12.94
C LYS A 91 15.63 -27.84 -13.34
N GLY A 92 14.82 -28.24 -12.35
CA GLY A 92 13.45 -28.71 -12.54
C GLY A 92 12.42 -27.59 -12.74
N SER A 93 12.74 -26.34 -12.41
CA SER A 93 11.87 -25.19 -12.67
C SER A 93 11.83 -24.86 -14.17
N MET A 94 10.63 -24.56 -14.69
CA MET A 94 10.48 -24.03 -16.05
C MET A 94 11.12 -22.65 -16.22
N LEU A 95 11.30 -21.92 -15.12
CA LEU A 95 11.83 -20.56 -15.07
C LEU A 95 13.35 -20.48 -14.89
N GLU A 96 14.00 -21.58 -14.50
CA GLU A 96 15.46 -21.64 -14.35
C GLU A 96 16.25 -21.13 -15.58
N PRO A 97 15.86 -21.45 -16.84
CA PRO A 97 16.58 -20.94 -18.00
C PRO A 97 16.56 -19.41 -18.11
N LEU A 98 15.48 -18.79 -17.63
CA LEU A 98 15.33 -17.35 -17.59
C LEU A 98 16.14 -16.75 -16.43
N ALA A 99 16.12 -17.38 -15.25
CA ALA A 99 16.94 -16.97 -14.10
C ALA A 99 18.44 -17.02 -14.44
N THR A 100 18.87 -18.10 -15.09
CA THR A 100 20.24 -18.25 -15.56
C THR A 100 20.61 -17.24 -16.65
N HIS A 101 19.69 -16.88 -17.55
CA HIS A 101 19.90 -15.77 -18.48
C HIS A 101 20.13 -14.46 -17.74
N THR A 102 19.28 -14.13 -16.77
CA THR A 102 19.40 -12.92 -15.94
C THR A 102 20.75 -12.89 -15.22
N ARG A 103 21.12 -13.94 -14.48
CA ARG A 103 22.42 -14.02 -13.79
C ARG A 103 23.61 -13.81 -14.73
N ARG A 104 23.61 -14.47 -15.89
CA ARG A 104 24.75 -14.39 -16.83
C ARG A 104 24.89 -13.01 -17.45
N LYS A 105 23.78 -12.37 -17.80
CA LYS A 105 23.79 -11.10 -18.51
C LYS A 105 23.96 -9.91 -17.58
N TYR A 106 23.36 -9.98 -16.39
CA TYR A 106 23.31 -8.89 -15.42
C TYR A 106 24.19 -9.22 -14.21
N GLN A 107 25.49 -9.46 -14.44
CA GLN A 107 26.52 -9.49 -13.39
C GLN A 107 26.21 -10.35 -12.15
N GLY A 108 25.56 -11.50 -12.35
CA GLY A 108 25.23 -12.44 -11.27
C GLY A 108 23.99 -12.09 -10.47
N LEU A 109 23.13 -11.17 -10.94
CA LEU A 109 21.87 -10.85 -10.26
C LEU A 109 21.00 -12.09 -10.05
N ALA A 110 20.72 -12.40 -8.78
CA ALA A 110 19.77 -13.41 -8.36
C ALA A 110 18.38 -13.09 -8.92
N SER A 111 17.65 -14.13 -9.32
CA SER A 111 16.34 -13.98 -9.97
C SER A 111 15.47 -15.21 -9.77
N ASP A 112 14.18 -14.97 -9.64
CA ASP A 112 13.14 -15.98 -9.62
C ASP A 112 12.76 -16.54 -11.02
N GLY A 113 13.45 -16.03 -12.05
CA GLY A 113 13.25 -16.35 -13.45
C GLY A 113 12.40 -15.38 -14.25
N LEU A 114 11.82 -14.35 -13.65
CA LEU A 114 11.18 -13.23 -14.36
C LEU A 114 11.64 -11.87 -13.83
N VAL A 115 11.75 -11.74 -12.51
CA VAL A 115 12.16 -10.53 -11.79
C VAL A 115 13.51 -10.80 -11.11
N ALA A 116 14.42 -9.82 -11.14
CA ALA A 116 15.66 -9.90 -10.37
C ALA A 116 15.39 -9.47 -8.93
N CYS A 117 16.05 -10.08 -7.94
CA CYS A 117 15.77 -9.79 -6.53
C CYS A 117 15.84 -8.30 -6.16
N PRO A 118 16.83 -7.51 -6.63
CA PRO A 118 16.86 -6.08 -6.34
C PRO A 118 15.68 -5.31 -6.93
N ASP A 119 15.11 -5.79 -8.04
CA ASP A 119 13.97 -5.17 -8.71
C ASP A 119 12.63 -5.52 -8.05
N ALA A 120 12.62 -6.52 -7.17
CA ALA A 120 11.48 -6.86 -6.32
C ALA A 120 11.53 -6.15 -4.95
N HIS A 121 12.63 -5.47 -4.62
CA HIS A 121 12.79 -4.76 -3.37
C HIS A 121 12.41 -3.28 -3.50
N LEU A 122 11.83 -2.75 -2.42
CA LEU A 122 11.53 -1.34 -2.28
C LEU A 122 12.29 -0.76 -1.09
N PRO A 123 13.12 0.29 -1.29
CA PRO A 123 13.82 0.93 -0.18
C PRO A 123 12.86 1.41 0.90
N PHE A 124 13.28 1.30 2.16
CA PHE A 124 12.51 1.70 3.35
C PHE A 124 11.19 0.95 3.55
N SER A 125 11.02 -0.21 2.90
CA SER A 125 9.96 -1.18 3.18
C SER A 125 10.50 -2.37 3.97
N ALA A 126 9.64 -3.10 4.67
CA ALA A 126 9.99 -4.39 5.22
C ALA A 126 10.24 -5.36 4.06
N SER A 127 11.49 -5.78 3.87
CA SER A 127 11.90 -6.57 2.71
C SER A 127 12.33 -7.97 3.14
N VAL A 128 11.66 -8.98 2.61
CA VAL A 128 11.96 -10.39 2.84
C VAL A 128 12.72 -10.92 1.63
N HIS A 129 13.96 -11.31 1.85
CA HIS A 129 14.72 -12.09 0.90
C HIS A 129 14.68 -13.57 1.30
N PHE A 130 13.90 -14.34 0.57
CA PHE A 130 13.71 -15.76 0.83
C PHE A 130 14.87 -16.56 0.25
N ASN A 131 15.65 -17.16 1.15
CA ASN A 131 16.89 -17.86 0.83
C ASN A 131 16.70 -19.34 0.49
N THR A 132 15.45 -19.77 0.32
CA THR A 132 15.09 -21.12 -0.11
C THR A 132 14.62 -21.07 -1.57
N GLU A 133 14.85 -22.16 -2.30
CA GLU A 133 14.47 -22.29 -3.71
C GLU A 133 13.00 -21.93 -3.92
N TRP A 134 12.76 -20.89 -4.73
CA TRP A 134 11.42 -20.39 -4.99
C TRP A 134 11.42 -19.57 -6.28
N ASP A 135 10.73 -20.07 -7.31
CA ASP A 135 10.61 -19.38 -8.60
C ASP A 135 9.39 -18.45 -8.64
N HIS A 136 9.22 -17.70 -9.72
CA HIS A 136 8.10 -16.77 -9.85
C HIS A 136 6.72 -17.43 -9.79
N GLY A 137 6.62 -18.68 -10.25
CA GLY A 137 5.36 -19.42 -10.25
C GLY A 137 4.96 -19.88 -8.85
N ALA A 138 5.93 -20.19 -7.99
CA ALA A 138 5.70 -20.74 -6.66
C ALA A 138 4.89 -19.81 -5.73
N CYS A 139 4.86 -18.49 -5.98
CA CYS A 139 3.98 -17.57 -5.25
C CYS A 139 2.49 -17.75 -5.55
N ALA A 140 2.13 -18.31 -6.71
CA ALA A 140 0.75 -18.42 -7.17
C ALA A 140 0.29 -19.87 -7.40
N PHE A 141 1.22 -20.78 -7.67
CA PHE A 141 0.95 -22.16 -8.02
C PHE A 141 1.68 -23.09 -7.07
N ARG A 142 0.96 -24.13 -6.62
CA ARG A 142 1.52 -25.21 -5.84
C ARG A 142 2.62 -25.94 -6.62
N GLU A 143 3.81 -26.04 -6.05
CA GLU A 143 4.92 -26.81 -6.60
C GLU A 143 5.30 -27.92 -5.61
N PRO A 144 4.81 -29.16 -5.81
CA PRO A 144 5.04 -30.27 -4.86
C PRO A 144 6.50 -30.62 -4.62
N SER A 145 7.42 -30.18 -5.50
CA SER A 145 8.85 -30.43 -5.37
C SER A 145 9.60 -29.40 -4.53
N LEU A 146 8.94 -28.34 -4.05
CA LEU A 146 9.52 -27.40 -3.09
C LEU A 146 9.41 -27.92 -1.66
N LYS A 147 10.33 -27.46 -0.81
CA LYS A 147 10.39 -27.82 0.60
C LYS A 147 9.28 -27.14 1.40
N GLU A 148 9.10 -25.84 1.15
CA GLU A 148 8.12 -25.01 1.83
C GLU A 148 6.84 -24.95 0.99
N ARG A 149 5.69 -24.79 1.65
CA ARG A 149 4.38 -24.71 0.99
C ARG A 149 3.99 -23.26 0.73
N GLU A 150 3.28 -23.00 -0.37
CA GLU A 150 2.85 -21.66 -0.76
C GLU A 150 1.96 -21.02 0.31
N GLU A 151 1.10 -21.80 0.96
CA GLU A 151 0.23 -21.31 2.02
C GLU A 151 1.01 -20.85 3.27
N GLU A 152 2.10 -21.55 3.63
CA GLU A 152 2.91 -21.22 4.80
C GLU A 152 3.72 -19.95 4.57
N VAL A 153 4.31 -19.83 3.38
CA VAL A 153 5.04 -18.62 2.98
C VAL A 153 4.09 -17.42 2.92
N ASN A 154 2.92 -17.58 2.30
CA ASN A 154 1.92 -16.52 2.22
C ASN A 154 1.39 -16.11 3.60
N GLU A 155 1.11 -17.06 4.49
CA GLU A 155 0.68 -16.78 5.86
C GLU A 155 1.76 -16.02 6.65
N ALA A 156 3.03 -16.41 6.53
CA ALA A 156 4.14 -15.72 7.17
C ALA A 156 4.28 -14.27 6.69
N LEU A 157 4.12 -14.03 5.38
CA LEU A 157 4.21 -12.68 4.79
C LEU A 157 3.02 -11.80 5.17
N ILE A 158 1.81 -12.35 5.23
CA ILE A 158 0.63 -11.64 5.73
C ILE A 158 0.81 -11.32 7.21
N THR A 159 1.32 -12.26 8.01
CA THR A 159 1.60 -12.05 9.43
C THR A 159 2.59 -10.92 9.64
N LEU A 160 3.68 -10.90 8.87
CA LEU A 160 4.65 -9.80 8.88
C LEU A 160 3.97 -8.47 8.52
N LEU A 161 3.18 -8.42 7.44
CA LEU A 161 2.46 -7.20 7.07
C LEU A 161 1.54 -6.72 8.19
N VAL A 162 0.77 -7.61 8.81
CA VAL A 162 -0.13 -7.29 9.93
C VAL A 162 0.64 -6.76 11.13
N GLN A 163 1.83 -7.27 11.43
CA GLN A 163 2.71 -6.77 12.50
C GLN A 163 3.26 -5.36 12.20
N GLU A 164 3.43 -5.01 10.92
CA GLU A 164 3.83 -3.65 10.49
C GLU A 164 2.64 -2.66 10.47
N VAL A 165 1.38 -3.09 10.54
CA VAL A 165 0.21 -2.18 10.52
C VAL A 165 0.14 -1.27 11.78
N PRO A 166 0.32 -1.78 13.01
CA PRO A 166 0.30 -0.96 14.22
C PRO A 166 1.43 0.07 14.31
N THR A 167 2.54 -0.12 13.61
CA THR A 167 3.72 0.77 13.70
C THR A 167 3.59 2.01 12.82
N MET A 168 2.67 2.03 11.83
CA MET A 168 2.51 3.14 10.87
C MET A 168 1.13 3.82 10.87
N ARG A 169 0.10 3.28 11.52
CA ARG A 169 -1.05 4.11 11.86
C ARG A 169 -0.57 5.04 12.98
N PRO A 170 -0.64 6.38 12.87
CA PRO A 170 -0.59 7.19 14.08
C PRO A 170 -1.64 6.56 14.99
N SER A 171 -1.27 6.27 16.23
CA SER A 171 -2.25 5.95 17.26
C SER A 171 -3.40 6.92 17.04
N VAL A 172 -4.62 6.39 16.85
CA VAL A 172 -5.82 7.21 16.81
C VAL A 172 -5.65 8.19 17.95
N ASP A 173 -5.57 9.48 17.64
CA ASP A 173 -5.27 10.48 18.66
C ASP A 173 -6.50 10.53 19.57
N THR A 174 -6.48 9.67 20.59
CA THR A 174 -7.48 9.57 21.64
C THR A 174 -7.22 10.66 22.68
N SER A 175 -6.39 11.67 22.40
CA SER A 175 -6.34 12.84 23.26
C SER A 175 -7.66 13.59 23.14
N LEU A 176 -8.26 13.83 24.30
CA LEU A 176 -9.39 14.72 24.43
C LEU A 176 -8.92 16.14 24.12
N THR A 177 -9.56 16.77 23.14
CA THR A 177 -9.28 18.16 22.79
C THR A 177 -10.41 19.07 23.24
N PRO A 178 -10.11 20.28 23.74
CA PRO A 178 -11.15 21.22 24.14
C PRO A 178 -11.86 21.79 22.91
N ILE A 179 -13.19 21.68 22.91
CA ILE A 179 -14.09 22.40 22.02
C ILE A 179 -14.45 23.72 22.70
N TYR A 180 -14.17 24.82 22.01
CA TYR A 180 -14.45 26.15 22.50
C TYR A 180 -15.77 26.67 21.93
N ASP A 181 -16.44 27.48 22.73
CA ASP A 181 -17.51 28.35 22.27
C ASP A 181 -16.90 29.60 21.61
N PHE A 182 -17.39 29.95 20.42
CA PHE A 182 -17.05 31.14 19.67
C PHE A 182 -18.31 31.95 19.37
N TRP A 183 -18.23 33.27 19.51
CA TRP A 183 -19.32 34.17 19.12
C TRP A 183 -18.99 34.85 17.80
N ASN A 184 -19.84 34.66 16.79
CA ASN A 184 -19.77 35.37 15.53
C ASN A 184 -20.71 36.58 15.54
N ARG A 185 -20.15 37.79 15.64
CA ARG A 185 -20.97 39.01 15.73
C ARG A 185 -21.75 39.32 14.45
N ALA A 186 -21.22 38.96 13.29
CA ALA A 186 -21.86 39.23 12.01
C ALA A 186 -23.10 38.33 11.80
N ARG A 187 -22.99 37.06 12.19
CA ARG A 187 -24.07 36.07 12.07
C ARG A 187 -24.97 35.99 13.30
N ARG A 188 -24.56 36.63 14.40
CA ARG A 188 -25.25 36.64 15.71
C ARG A 188 -25.50 35.22 16.24
N GLU A 189 -24.54 34.34 16.04
CA GLU A 189 -24.64 32.93 16.41
C GLU A 189 -23.41 32.48 17.22
N HIS A 190 -23.60 31.40 17.96
CA HIS A 190 -22.53 30.66 18.61
C HIS A 190 -22.05 29.52 17.70
N THR A 191 -20.75 29.36 17.55
CA THR A 191 -20.11 28.24 16.85
C THR A 191 -19.21 27.48 17.81
N PHE A 192 -19.08 26.16 17.60
CA PHE A 192 -18.35 25.29 18.51
C PHE A 192 -17.35 24.46 17.70
N HIS A 193 -16.06 24.67 17.95
CA HIS A 193 -15.00 23.91 17.30
C HIS A 193 -13.72 23.92 18.14
N HIS A 194 -12.75 23.11 17.74
CA HIS A 194 -11.42 23.12 18.35
C HIS A 194 -10.55 24.23 17.75
N GLY A 195 -9.49 24.61 18.46
CA GLY A 195 -8.43 25.47 17.93
C GLY A 195 -8.68 26.98 18.05
N ASN A 196 -8.36 27.71 16.98
CA ASN A 196 -8.41 29.17 16.90
C ASN A 196 -9.74 29.63 16.27
N PRO A 197 -10.22 30.85 16.58
CA PRO A 197 -11.44 31.40 15.99
C PRO A 197 -11.33 31.49 14.47
N TRP A 198 -12.44 31.25 13.75
CA TRP A 198 -12.55 31.60 12.35
C TRP A 198 -12.67 33.13 12.17
N SER A 199 -12.64 33.58 10.93
CA SER A 199 -12.74 35.02 10.64
C SER A 199 -14.06 35.58 11.13
N GLY A 200 -13.99 36.62 11.98
CA GLY A 200 -15.17 37.27 12.56
C GLY A 200 -15.67 36.65 13.87
N GLU A 201 -15.01 35.62 14.37
CA GLU A 201 -15.34 34.98 15.65
C GLU A 201 -14.48 35.47 16.80
N GLN A 202 -15.10 35.54 17.98
CA GLN A 202 -14.40 35.78 19.24
C GLN A 202 -14.41 34.51 20.09
N LYS A 203 -13.21 34.01 20.42
CA LYS A 203 -13.04 32.86 21.31
C LYS A 203 -13.51 33.17 22.72
N LYS A 204 -14.40 32.33 23.26
CA LYS A 204 -14.87 32.40 24.65
C LYS A 204 -14.21 31.30 25.50
N CYS A 205 -15.02 30.50 26.18
CA CYS A 205 -14.57 29.44 27.08
C CYS A 205 -14.61 28.06 26.41
N ILE A 206 -14.02 27.08 27.09
CA ILE A 206 -14.18 25.66 26.75
C ILE A 206 -15.62 25.27 27.09
N SER A 207 -16.32 24.62 26.16
CA SER A 207 -17.65 24.06 26.40
C SER A 207 -17.57 22.60 26.81
N PHE A 208 -16.84 21.77 26.07
CA PHE A 208 -16.63 20.35 26.38
C PHE A 208 -15.34 19.83 25.75
N TYR A 209 -14.98 18.58 26.05
CA TYR A 209 -13.85 17.89 25.44
C TYR A 209 -14.34 16.80 24.48
N ALA A 210 -13.69 16.67 23.33
CA ALA A 210 -14.04 15.65 22.32
C ALA A 210 -12.80 15.05 21.64
N PHE A 211 -12.94 13.82 21.15
CA PHE A 211 -11.93 13.19 20.30
C PHE A 211 -11.90 13.84 18.91
N ARG A 212 -10.72 13.93 18.31
CA ARG A 212 -10.54 14.51 16.95
C ARG A 212 -11.01 13.61 15.82
N CYS A 213 -11.30 12.36 16.12
CA CYS A 213 -11.73 11.34 15.17
C CYS A 213 -12.66 10.35 15.88
N ALA A 214 -13.37 9.53 15.10
CA ALA A 214 -14.23 8.48 15.64
C ALA A 214 -13.38 7.47 16.41
N VAL A 215 -13.73 7.22 17.66
CA VAL A 215 -13.10 6.24 18.55
C VAL A 215 -14.13 5.17 18.88
N GLU A 216 -13.72 3.91 18.88
CA GLU A 216 -14.58 2.77 19.22
C GLU A 216 -15.12 2.94 20.65
N GLY A 217 -16.44 2.77 20.82
CA GLY A 217 -17.14 2.97 22.10
C GLY A 217 -17.49 4.42 22.45
N ALA A 218 -17.14 5.40 21.60
CA ALA A 218 -17.57 6.79 21.75
C ALA A 218 -18.87 7.06 20.94
N GLU A 219 -19.77 7.85 21.51
CA GLU A 219 -20.98 8.33 20.81
C GLU A 219 -20.75 9.72 20.21
N PRO A 220 -21.20 9.96 18.96
CA PRO A 220 -21.09 11.27 18.34
C PRO A 220 -22.04 12.29 18.98
N VAL A 221 -21.56 13.52 19.17
CA VAL A 221 -22.39 14.68 19.52
C VAL A 221 -22.91 15.29 18.23
N TYR A 222 -24.23 15.38 18.12
CA TYR A 222 -24.91 16.02 16.99
C TYR A 222 -25.25 17.47 17.32
N SER A 223 -25.34 18.31 16.27
CA SER A 223 -25.87 19.65 16.37
C SER A 223 -27.27 19.68 15.77
N PHE A 224 -28.24 20.13 16.55
CA PHE A 224 -29.62 20.30 16.13
C PHE A 224 -29.96 21.79 16.15
N TRP A 225 -30.70 22.24 15.14
CA TRP A 225 -31.20 23.61 15.08
C TRP A 225 -32.61 23.66 15.65
N ASP A 226 -32.75 24.35 16.78
CA ASP A 226 -34.04 24.65 17.38
C ASP A 226 -34.62 25.90 16.69
N LYS A 227 -35.77 25.73 16.02
CA LYS A 227 -36.42 26.81 15.28
C LYS A 227 -37.16 27.79 16.19
N GLU A 228 -37.68 27.34 17.32
CA GLU A 228 -38.46 28.17 18.24
C GLU A 228 -37.56 29.19 18.93
N TYR A 229 -36.41 28.72 19.44
CA TYR A 229 -35.45 29.57 20.14
C TYR A 229 -34.36 30.14 19.24
N SER A 230 -34.29 29.69 17.98
CA SER A 230 -33.26 30.07 17.00
C SER A 230 -31.84 29.85 17.55
N VAL A 231 -31.61 28.68 18.15
CA VAL A 231 -30.34 28.27 18.75
C VAL A 231 -29.93 26.88 18.29
N HIS A 232 -28.62 26.60 18.33
CA HIS A 232 -28.12 25.24 18.21
C HIS A 232 -28.13 24.55 19.57
N THR A 233 -28.69 23.33 19.63
CA THR A 233 -28.53 22.41 20.76
C THR A 233 -27.56 21.30 20.38
N PHE A 234 -26.82 20.80 21.36
CA PHE A 234 -25.79 19.78 21.15
C PHE A 234 -25.98 18.66 22.16
N HIS A 235 -26.26 17.46 21.69
CA HIS A 235 -26.43 16.28 22.55
C HIS A 235 -26.16 14.99 21.77
N LEU A 236 -26.10 13.89 22.52
CA LEU A 236 -26.01 12.54 21.98
C LEU A 236 -27.41 12.08 21.53
N GLY A 237 -27.46 11.22 20.51
CA GLY A 237 -28.71 10.58 20.07
C GLY A 237 -29.64 11.48 19.23
N GLU A 238 -30.92 11.14 19.25
CA GLU A 238 -32.00 11.77 18.47
C GLU A 238 -32.33 13.20 18.94
N PRO A 239 -32.82 14.09 18.05
CA PRO A 239 -33.20 15.46 18.39
C PRO A 239 -34.14 15.50 19.59
N LEU A 240 -33.86 16.36 20.56
CA LEU A 240 -34.80 16.67 21.63
C LEU A 240 -36.06 17.30 21.01
N GLU A 241 -37.25 16.83 21.41
CA GLU A 241 -38.52 17.44 20.99
C GLU A 241 -38.57 18.89 21.49
N GLY A 242 -38.55 19.82 20.54
CA GLY A 242 -38.75 21.27 20.70
C GLY A 242 -39.58 21.77 19.54
#